data_AF-U1PSW0-F1
#
_entry.id   AF-U1PSW0-F1
#
_cell.length_a   1.000
_cell.length_b   1.000
_cell.length_c   1.000
_cell.angle_alpha   90.00
_cell.angle_beta   90.00
_cell.angle_gamma   90.00
#
_symmetry.space_group_name_H-M   'P 1'
#
loop_
_entity.id
_entity.type
_entity.pdbx_description
1 polymer ?
#
loop_
_entity_poly.entity_id
_entity_poly.type
_entity_poly.pdbx_seq_one_letter_code
_entity_poly.pdbx_strand_id
1 'polypeptide(L)'
;MTEYYDYVLGLIPLALFGLSGGLIEFGLTLPQAVPLAAGVAAGIVGHALFINGPVSATLNTRSDTDRSPSQSATSSRGNDNMPMNAD
;
A
#
# COMPACT_ATOMS: atom_id res chain seq x y z
N MET A 1 11.33 2.81 10.03
CA MET A 1 11.39 3.52 8.74
C MET A 1 10.07 4.25 8.63
N THR A 2 10.07 5.57 8.81
CA THR A 2 8.85 6.37 8.62
C THR A 2 8.81 6.70 7.14
N GLU A 3 7.86 6.12 6.43
CA GLU A 3 7.76 6.28 4.98
C GLU A 3 7.14 7.64 4.64
N TYR A 4 7.32 8.12 3.42
CA TYR A 4 6.76 9.40 2.95
C TYR A 4 5.26 9.55 3.27
N TYR A 5 4.50 8.46 3.14
CA TYR A 5 3.07 8.42 3.42
C TYR A 5 2.73 8.51 4.91
N ASP A 6 3.63 8.10 5.81
CA ASP A 6 3.41 8.23 7.26
C ASP A 6 3.43 9.71 7.66
N TYR A 7 4.27 10.53 7.01
CA TYR A 7 4.26 11.97 7.20
C TYR A 7 2.99 12.61 6.65
N VAL A 8 2.55 12.24 5.44
CA VAL A 8 1.28 12.73 4.87
C VAL A 8 0.11 12.35 5.78
N LEU A 9 0.10 11.12 6.30
CA LEU A 9 -0.93 10.63 7.21
C LEU A 9 -0.93 11.39 8.55
N GLY A 10 0.23 11.77 9.08
CA GLY A 10 0.34 12.59 10.28
C GLY A 10 -0.03 14.07 10.06
N LEU A 11 0.23 14.60 8.85
CA LEU A 11 -0.03 15.99 8.51
C LEU A 11 -1.53 16.31 8.33
N ILE A 12 -2.35 15.34 7.92
CA ILE A 12 -3.81 15.52 7.77
C ILE A 12 -4.50 15.84 9.11
N PRO A 13 -4.39 15.02 10.17
CA PRO A 13 -4.99 15.33 11.47
C PRO A 13 -4.32 16.54 12.11
N LEU A 14 -3.00 16.74 11.90
CA LEU A 14 -2.31 17.94 12.38
C LEU A 14 -2.86 19.21 11.74
N ALA A 15 -3.11 19.21 10.43
CA ALA A 15 -3.73 20.33 9.74
C ALA A 15 -5.17 20.52 10.23
N LEU A 16 -5.99 19.46 10.28
CA LEU A 16 -7.38 19.61 10.70
C LEU A 16 -7.51 20.11 12.14
N PHE A 17 -6.82 19.51 13.10
CA PHE A 17 -6.95 19.88 14.51
C PHE A 17 -6.10 21.11 14.86
N GLY A 18 -4.87 21.17 14.36
CA GLY A 18 -3.92 22.25 14.63
C GLY A 18 -4.31 23.57 13.96
N LEU A 19 -4.62 23.57 12.66
CA LEU A 19 -5.12 24.80 12.03
C LEU A 19 -6.49 25.17 12.57
N SER A 20 -7.46 24.25 12.68
CA SER A 20 -8.79 24.66 13.17
C SER A 20 -8.71 25.24 14.58
N GLY A 21 -7.96 24.62 15.49
CA GLY A 21 -7.71 25.15 16.83
C GLY A 21 -7.04 26.53 16.80
N GLY A 22 -5.95 26.67 16.02
CA GLY A 22 -5.27 27.95 15.86
C GLY A 22 -6.18 29.05 15.30
N LEU A 23 -6.98 28.73 14.28
CA LEU A 23 -7.93 29.67 13.67
C LEU A 23 -9.02 30.12 14.65
N ILE A 24 -9.45 29.24 15.56
CA ILE A 24 -10.40 29.60 16.62
C ILE A 24 -9.76 30.60 17.60
N GLU A 25 -8.48 30.43 17.96
CA GLU A 25 -7.74 31.41 18.78
C GLU A 25 -7.60 32.77 18.09
N PHE A 26 -7.56 32.79 16.74
CA PHE A 26 -7.62 34.03 15.94
C PHE A 26 -9.03 34.64 15.82
N GLY A 27 -10.05 34.05 16.46
CA GLY A 27 -11.41 34.56 16.51
C GLY A 27 -12.32 34.07 15.37
N LEU A 28 -11.90 33.10 14.56
CA LEU A 28 -12.79 32.46 13.59
C LEU A 28 -13.72 31.48 14.29
N THR A 29 -14.95 31.41 13.82
CA THR A 29 -15.92 30.42 14.32
C THR A 29 -15.60 29.03 13.75
N LEU A 30 -15.98 27.98 14.48
CA LEU A 30 -15.78 26.58 14.07
C LEU A 30 -16.22 26.28 12.62
N PRO A 31 -17.41 26.70 12.14
CA PRO A 31 -17.83 26.45 10.76
C PRO A 31 -17.00 27.21 9.70
N GLN A 32 -16.22 28.23 10.07
CA GLN A 32 -15.29 28.91 9.17
C GLN A 32 -13.89 28.28 9.21
N ALA A 33 -13.42 27.93 10.41
CA ALA A 33 -12.10 27.36 10.63
C ALA A 33 -11.95 25.97 9.99
N VAL A 34 -12.98 25.12 10.14
CA VAL A 34 -12.94 23.72 9.66
C VAL A 34 -12.79 23.61 8.13
N PRO A 35 -13.60 24.31 7.29
CA PRO A 35 -13.40 24.26 5.83
C PRO A 35 -12.04 24.81 5.39
N LEU A 36 -11.50 25.84 6.06
CA LEU A 36 -10.19 26.40 5.74
C LEU A 36 -9.06 25.40 6.03
N ALA A 37 -9.09 24.77 7.21
CA ALA A 37 -8.15 23.72 7.57
C ALA A 37 -8.27 22.50 6.64
N ALA A 38 -9.50 22.13 6.26
CA ALA A 38 -9.76 21.06 5.31
C ALA A 38 -9.19 21.38 3.92
N GLY A 39 -9.23 22.63 3.47
CA GLY A 39 -8.60 23.07 2.21
C GLY A 39 -7.09 22.85 2.21
N VAL A 40 -6.41 23.17 3.32
CA VAL A 40 -4.97 22.90 3.48
C VAL A 40 -4.68 21.40 3.49
N ALA A 41 -5.48 20.60 4.21
CA ALA A 41 -5.36 19.15 4.23
C ALA A 41 -5.54 18.54 2.82
N ALA A 42 -6.54 19.02 2.06
CA ALA A 42 -6.76 18.60 0.68
C ALA A 42 -5.58 18.97 -0.23
N GLY A 43 -4.95 20.14 -0.01
CA GLY A 43 -3.73 20.54 -0.70
C GLY A 43 -2.54 19.62 -0.41
N ILE A 44 -2.36 19.19 0.84
CA ILE A 44 -1.32 18.22 1.25
C ILE A 44 -1.56 16.87 0.56
N VAL A 45 -2.80 16.37 0.58
CA VAL A 45 -3.18 15.12 -0.10
C VAL A 45 -2.96 15.24 -1.60
N GLY A 46 -3.41 16.34 -2.21
CA GLY A 46 -3.18 16.62 -3.63
C GLY A 46 -1.69 16.64 -3.96
N HIS A 47 -0.90 17.38 -3.19
CA HIS A 47 0.56 17.42 -3.35
C HIS A 47 1.16 16.01 -3.28
N ALA A 48 0.74 15.18 -2.31
CA ALA A 48 1.22 13.80 -2.19
C ALA A 48 0.89 12.95 -3.41
N LEU A 49 -0.32 13.08 -3.96
CA LEU A 49 -0.77 12.34 -5.15
C LEU A 49 -0.06 12.79 -6.44
N PHE A 50 0.21 14.10 -6.57
CA PHE A 50 0.85 14.65 -7.77
C PHE A 50 2.38 14.56 -7.73
N ILE A 51 3.02 14.70 -6.56
CA ILE A 51 4.48 14.52 -6.43
C ILE A 51 4.89 13.06 -6.51
N ASN A 52 4.15 12.16 -5.84
CA ASN A 52 4.51 10.74 -5.86
C ASN A 52 3.94 10.00 -7.08
N GLY A 53 3.18 10.71 -7.92
CA GLY A 53 2.45 10.18 -9.06
C GLY A 53 1.43 9.11 -8.66
N PRO A 54 0.38 8.89 -9.45
CA PRO A 54 -0.30 7.61 -9.41
C PRO A 54 0.72 6.57 -9.87
N VAL A 55 1.41 5.93 -8.93
CA VAL A 55 1.97 4.59 -9.18
C VAL A 55 0.79 3.79 -9.69
N SER A 56 0.86 3.32 -10.94
CA SER A 56 -0.07 2.31 -11.45
C SER A 56 -0.24 1.34 -10.30
N ALA A 57 -1.45 1.23 -9.77
CA ALA A 57 -1.76 0.25 -8.77
C ALA A 57 -1.55 -1.10 -9.46
N THR A 58 -0.30 -1.55 -9.51
CA THR A 58 0.01 -2.95 -9.62
C THR A 58 -0.65 -3.46 -8.36
N LEU A 59 -1.86 -3.94 -8.54
CA LEU A 59 -2.46 -4.91 -7.66
C LEU A 59 -1.40 -6.01 -7.57
N ASN A 60 -0.45 -5.85 -6.66
CA ASN A 60 0.13 -6.97 -5.96
C ASN A 60 -1.05 -7.53 -5.16
N THR A 61 -1.97 -8.17 -5.89
CA THR A 61 -2.41 -9.50 -5.54
C THR A 61 -1.15 -10.16 -5.03
N ARG A 62 -1.01 -10.21 -3.71
CA ARG A 62 -0.23 -11.24 -3.06
C ARG A 62 -0.81 -12.51 -3.67
N SER A 63 -0.18 -12.97 -4.75
CA SER A 63 -0.19 -14.36 -5.08
C SER A 63 0.38 -14.99 -3.83
N ASP A 64 -0.51 -15.44 -2.97
CA ASP A 64 -0.30 -16.64 -2.20
C ASP A 64 0.14 -17.71 -3.22
N THR A 65 1.43 -17.66 -3.56
CA THR A 65 2.20 -18.80 -4.04
C THR A 65 2.54 -19.70 -2.83
N ASP A 66 1.69 -19.68 -1.81
CA ASP A 66 1.59 -20.69 -0.77
C ASP A 66 0.75 -21.89 -1.27
N ARG A 67 1.10 -22.39 -2.45
CA ARG A 67 0.82 -23.76 -2.90
C ARG A 67 2.13 -24.38 -3.35
N SER A 68 2.86 -24.90 -2.35
CA SER A 68 3.46 -26.25 -2.22
C SER A 68 3.75 -27.07 -3.49
N PRO A 69 4.68 -28.07 -3.47
CA PRO A 69 5.77 -28.36 -2.54
C PRO A 69 7.11 -28.56 -3.28
N SER A 70 8.20 -28.07 -2.72
CA SER A 70 9.54 -28.59 -2.99
C SER A 70 9.69 -29.98 -2.34
N GLN A 71 9.05 -30.98 -2.93
CA GLN A 71 9.35 -32.39 -2.71
C GLN A 71 9.63 -33.04 -4.08
N SER A 72 10.86 -32.81 -4.53
CA SER A 72 11.77 -33.86 -5.01
C SER A 72 11.19 -35.27 -5.08
N ALA A 73 10.69 -35.69 -6.25
CA ALA A 73 10.81 -37.07 -6.77
C ALA A 73 10.14 -37.18 -8.15
N THR A 74 10.79 -36.68 -9.21
CA THR A 74 10.60 -37.23 -10.57
C THR A 74 11.65 -36.64 -11.50
N SER A 75 12.74 -37.36 -11.64
CA SER A 75 13.33 -37.67 -12.94
C SER A 75 14.56 -38.56 -12.77
N SER A 76 14.60 -39.61 -13.58
CA SER A 76 15.82 -40.31 -14.01
C SER A 76 16.39 -41.42 -13.12
N ARG A 77 15.82 -42.64 -13.27
CA ARG A 77 16.56 -43.87 -13.64
C ARG A 77 15.64 -45.10 -13.68
N GLY A 78 15.70 -45.87 -14.76
CA GLY A 78 15.29 -47.28 -14.78
C GLY A 78 13.98 -47.61 -15.49
N ASN A 79 13.85 -47.23 -16.77
CA ASN A 79 12.92 -47.88 -17.68
C ASN A 79 13.49 -49.24 -18.09
N ASP A 80 13.39 -50.24 -17.20
CA ASP A 80 13.79 -51.62 -17.48
C ASP A 80 12.64 -52.36 -18.17
N ASN A 81 12.35 -51.96 -19.40
CA ASN A 81 11.60 -52.78 -20.35
C ASN A 81 12.50 -53.94 -20.81
N MET A 82 12.50 -55.05 -20.08
CA MET A 82 13.04 -56.31 -20.59
C MET A 82 11.98 -56.99 -21.48
N PRO A 83 12.29 -57.37 -22.74
CA PRO A 83 11.45 -58.32 -23.46
C PRO A 83 11.62 -59.70 -22.82
N MET A 84 10.58 -60.22 -22.18
CA MET A 84 10.47 -61.65 -21.87
C MET A 84 10.39 -62.39 -23.21
N ASN A 85 11.51 -62.93 -23.69
CA ASN A 85 11.50 -63.90 -24.78
C ASN A 85 11.06 -65.25 -24.19
N ALA A 86 10.02 -65.84 -24.79
CA ALA A 86 9.50 -67.16 -24.44
C ALA A 86 10.43 -68.25 -24.99
N ASP A 87 10.82 -69.19 -24.12
CA ASP A 87 11.30 -70.53 -24.47
C ASP A 87 10.30 -71.56 -23.92
#